data_AF-A0A6C0BCD8-F1
#
_entry.id   AF-A0A6C0BCD8-F1
#
_cell.length_a   1.000
_cell.length_b   1.000
_cell.length_c   1.000
_cell.angle_alpha   90.00
_cell.angle_beta   90.00
_cell.angle_gamma   90.00
#
_symmetry.space_group_name_H-M   'P 1'
#
loop_
_entity.id
_entity.type
_entity.pdbx_description
1 polymer ?
#
loop_
_entity_poly.entity_id
_entity_poly.type
_entity_poly.pdbx_seq_one_letter_code
_entity_poly.pdbx_strand_id
1 'polypeptide(L)'
;GCKTIPNYNISGEKIALYCSIHKTADMVDVKHKTCEFPGCKTIANYNKPGYSPIFCTQHKTQNMIKNPTKKCNICKKNQAFYGKNKTLAHCEEHKLDNEINLVEKTCKSCGLDYLLDDKELCEFCNPLKFTTGRLAKQNALMEYLDIRGLEGHSTDKIINSGECGKERPDRIYDLSDKIIILECDENQHKDRQCVCEQQRMINISNSFGGTPVYFIRWNPDKYKSLIQVPINIRHKVCADIILDIINARIQLPKNLTSVIYLYFDNFNQDDITNWLKVQ
;
A
#
# COMPACT_ATOMS: atom_id res chain seq x y z
N GLY A 1 0.06 -27.63 42.82
CA GLY A 1 0.28 -26.62 41.75
C GLY A 1 -1.04 -26.26 41.10
N CYS A 2 -1.24 -24.99 40.76
CA CYS A 2 -2.45 -24.53 40.05
C CYS A 2 -2.45 -25.00 38.59
N LYS A 3 -3.61 -25.40 38.04
CA LYS A 3 -3.75 -25.85 36.64
C LYS A 3 -4.19 -24.74 35.66
N THR A 4 -4.47 -23.53 36.14
CA THR A 4 -4.90 -22.41 35.29
C THR A 4 -3.71 -21.73 34.63
N ILE A 5 -3.88 -21.26 33.39
CA ILE A 5 -2.84 -20.56 32.64
C ILE A 5 -2.44 -19.26 33.36
N PRO A 6 -1.14 -19.01 33.60
CA PRO A 6 -0.67 -17.76 34.18
C PRO A 6 -0.66 -16.64 33.12
N ASN A 7 -1.26 -15.50 33.47
CA ASN A 7 -1.27 -14.28 32.63
C ASN A 7 -0.73 -13.04 33.35
N TYR A 8 -0.54 -13.11 34.68
CA TYR A 8 -0.25 -11.95 35.52
C TYR A 8 1.17 -12.00 36.09
N ASN A 9 1.76 -10.82 36.22
CA ASN A 9 3.02 -10.58 36.94
C ASN A 9 3.16 -9.09 37.31
N ILE A 10 4.28 -8.70 37.91
CA ILE A 10 4.67 -7.31 38.15
C ILE A 10 4.81 -6.55 36.82
N SER A 11 4.45 -5.27 36.84
CA SER A 11 4.55 -4.40 35.66
C SER A 11 5.99 -4.36 35.11
N GLY A 12 6.13 -4.56 33.80
CA GLY A 12 7.43 -4.59 33.10
C GLY A 12 7.99 -6.00 32.90
N GLU A 13 7.51 -6.99 33.64
CA GLU A 13 7.90 -8.38 33.46
C GLU A 13 7.32 -8.98 32.18
N LYS A 14 8.11 -9.78 31.46
CA LYS A 14 7.70 -10.41 30.19
C LYS A 14 7.09 -11.80 30.38
N ILE A 15 7.35 -12.43 31.51
CA ILE A 15 6.93 -13.79 31.83
C ILE A 15 5.76 -13.70 32.80
N ALA A 16 4.63 -14.33 32.48
CA ALA A 16 3.52 -14.45 33.42
C ALA A 16 3.79 -15.61 34.39
N LEU A 17 3.63 -15.35 35.68
CA LEU A 17 3.87 -16.34 36.74
C LEU A 17 2.60 -16.70 37.50
N TYR A 18 1.61 -15.80 37.50
CA TYR A 18 0.41 -15.92 38.31
C TYR A 18 -0.85 -15.94 37.43
N CYS A 19 -1.86 -16.70 37.82
CA CYS A 19 -3.17 -16.67 37.18
C CYS A 19 -4.06 -15.58 37.81
N SER A 20 -5.23 -15.32 37.21
CA SER A 20 -6.17 -14.30 37.70
C SER A 20 -6.58 -14.48 39.17
N ILE A 21 -6.64 -15.73 39.65
CA ILE A 21 -7.01 -16.08 41.03
C ILE A 21 -5.85 -15.90 42.01
N HIS A 22 -4.61 -16.15 41.59
CA HIS A 22 -3.43 -16.16 42.46
C HIS A 22 -2.55 -14.92 42.28
N LYS A 23 -3.05 -13.88 41.61
CA LYS A 23 -2.34 -12.61 41.47
C LYS A 23 -2.55 -11.76 42.71
N THR A 24 -1.58 -10.90 43.03
CA THR A 24 -1.75 -9.84 44.03
C THR A 24 -2.39 -8.59 43.41
N ALA A 25 -2.69 -7.58 44.23
CA ALA A 25 -3.35 -6.34 43.79
C ALA A 25 -2.46 -5.49 42.86
N ASP A 26 -1.14 -5.55 43.05
CA ASP A 26 -0.09 -4.88 42.28
C ASP A 26 0.26 -5.59 40.96
N MET A 27 -0.13 -6.85 40.78
CA MET A 27 0.12 -7.61 39.56
C MET A 27 -0.86 -7.26 38.42
N VAL A 28 -0.30 -7.08 37.23
CA VAL A 28 -0.96 -6.75 35.98
C VAL A 28 -0.92 -7.90 35.00
N ASP A 29 -1.86 -7.94 34.04
CA ASP A 29 -1.79 -8.89 32.93
C ASP A 29 -0.61 -8.49 32.02
N VAL A 30 0.38 -9.38 31.89
CA VAL A 30 1.59 -9.16 31.09
C VAL A 30 1.55 -9.90 29.76
N LYS A 31 0.49 -10.66 29.48
CA LYS A 31 0.29 -11.41 28.24
C LYS A 31 -0.53 -10.63 27.23
N HIS A 32 -1.56 -9.94 27.68
CA HIS A 32 -2.48 -9.22 26.81
C HIS A 32 -2.14 -7.73 26.77
N LYS A 33 -2.25 -7.14 25.58
CA LYS A 33 -2.15 -5.68 25.43
C LYS A 33 -3.34 -5.01 26.12
N THR A 34 -3.03 -4.00 26.93
CA THR A 34 -4.03 -3.10 27.50
C THR A 34 -4.46 -2.05 26.47
N CYS A 35 -5.60 -1.43 26.72
CA CYS A 35 -6.09 -0.29 25.96
C CYS A 35 -5.05 0.84 25.92
N GLU A 36 -4.83 1.44 24.75
CA GLU A 36 -3.90 2.57 24.58
C GLU A 36 -4.49 3.90 25.08
N PHE A 37 -5.75 3.94 25.49
CA PHE A 37 -6.35 5.14 26.06
C PHE A 37 -5.70 5.48 27.40
N PRO A 38 -5.23 6.72 27.63
CA PRO A 38 -4.50 7.09 28.84
C PRO A 38 -5.22 6.69 30.13
N GLY A 39 -4.54 5.94 30.99
CA GLY A 39 -5.07 5.47 32.28
C GLY A 39 -6.00 4.25 32.21
N CYS A 40 -6.33 3.74 31.02
CA CYS A 40 -7.20 2.57 30.89
C CYS A 40 -6.42 1.25 31.00
N LYS A 41 -6.66 0.49 32.06
CA LYS A 41 -6.03 -0.83 32.29
C LYS A 41 -6.82 -2.02 31.74
N THR A 42 -7.89 -1.76 30.98
CA THR A 42 -8.72 -2.84 30.40
C THR A 42 -8.04 -3.46 29.18
N ILE A 43 -8.31 -4.73 28.90
CA ILE A 43 -7.71 -5.44 27.76
C ILE A 43 -8.19 -4.85 26.43
N ALA A 44 -7.25 -4.59 25.54
CA ALA A 44 -7.53 -4.18 24.17
C ALA A 44 -8.07 -5.36 23.36
N ASN A 45 -9.26 -5.19 22.78
CA ASN A 45 -9.92 -6.19 21.94
C ASN A 45 -10.44 -5.61 20.61
N TYR A 46 -10.29 -4.30 20.40
CA TYR A 46 -10.81 -3.57 19.26
C TYR A 46 -9.70 -2.84 18.51
N ASN A 47 -9.78 -2.87 17.19
CA ASN A 47 -9.05 -2.00 16.28
C ASN A 47 -9.72 -2.04 14.89
N LYS A 48 -9.13 -1.36 13.92
CA LYS A 48 -9.42 -1.54 12.50
C LYS A 48 -9.15 -3.01 12.08
N PRO A 49 -9.97 -3.58 11.18
CA PRO A 49 -9.74 -4.91 10.63
C PRO A 49 -8.30 -5.10 10.15
N GLY A 50 -7.70 -6.26 10.45
CA GLY A 50 -6.32 -6.60 10.07
C GLY A 50 -5.23 -6.13 11.04
N TYR A 51 -5.52 -5.16 11.92
CA TYR A 51 -4.53 -4.61 12.86
C TYR A 51 -4.64 -5.23 14.25
N SER A 52 -3.52 -5.27 14.98
CA SER A 52 -3.51 -5.73 16.37
C SER A 52 -4.48 -4.91 17.24
N PRO A 53 -5.21 -5.51 18.20
CA PRO A 53 -6.09 -4.77 19.10
C PRO A 53 -5.33 -3.69 19.89
N ILE A 54 -5.90 -2.49 19.98
CA ILE A 54 -5.33 -1.36 20.74
C ILE A 54 -6.33 -0.66 21.66
N PHE A 55 -7.65 -0.82 21.43
CA PHE A 55 -8.68 -0.22 22.27
C PHE A 55 -9.61 -1.26 22.91
N CYS A 56 -10.21 -0.90 24.04
CA CYS A 56 -11.26 -1.69 24.68
C CYS A 56 -12.65 -1.31 24.15
N THR A 57 -13.70 -1.98 24.63
CA THR A 57 -15.09 -1.70 24.22
C THR A 57 -15.50 -0.24 24.45
N GLN A 58 -15.05 0.38 25.54
CA GLN A 58 -15.40 1.75 25.92
C GLN A 58 -14.67 2.81 25.09
N HIS A 59 -13.46 2.50 24.62
CA HIS A 59 -12.59 3.46 23.90
C HIS A 59 -12.46 3.16 22.40
N LYS A 60 -13.28 2.26 21.85
CA LYS A 60 -13.28 1.98 20.41
C LYS A 60 -13.89 3.17 19.64
N THR A 61 -13.34 3.48 18.48
CA THR A 61 -13.92 4.48 17.57
C THR A 61 -14.82 3.83 16.52
N GLN A 62 -15.44 4.64 15.67
CA GLN A 62 -16.24 4.18 14.53
C GLN A 62 -15.39 3.29 13.61
N ASN A 63 -16.01 2.24 13.07
CA ASN A 63 -15.40 1.23 12.19
C ASN A 63 -14.35 0.31 12.84
N MET A 64 -14.08 0.44 14.15
CA MET A 64 -13.32 -0.58 14.88
C MET A 64 -14.18 -1.79 15.19
N ILE A 65 -13.60 -2.96 14.99
CA ILE A 65 -14.23 -4.26 15.20
C ILE A 65 -13.58 -5.02 16.35
N LYS A 66 -14.35 -5.91 16.98
CA LYS A 66 -13.83 -6.83 18.00
C LYS A 66 -13.03 -7.93 17.31
N ASN A 67 -11.89 -8.31 17.89
CA ASN A 67 -10.98 -9.33 17.33
C ASN A 67 -10.56 -9.01 15.88
N PRO A 68 -9.95 -7.84 15.62
CA PRO A 68 -9.65 -7.33 14.28
C PRO A 68 -8.79 -8.25 13.40
N THR A 69 -7.96 -9.11 13.99
CA THR A 69 -7.07 -10.05 13.28
C THR A 69 -7.65 -11.47 13.17
N LYS A 70 -8.93 -11.66 13.51
CA LYS A 70 -9.57 -12.98 13.53
C LYS A 70 -9.44 -13.65 12.16
N LYS A 71 -8.84 -14.85 12.17
CA LYS A 71 -8.77 -15.72 10.99
C LYS A 71 -10.04 -16.54 10.85
N CYS A 72 -10.36 -16.90 9.61
CA CYS A 72 -11.43 -17.81 9.27
C CYS A 72 -11.35 -19.08 10.13
N ASN A 73 -12.48 -19.52 10.67
CA ASN A 73 -12.56 -20.69 11.53
C ASN A 73 -12.30 -22.00 10.77
N ILE A 74 -12.45 -22.02 9.44
CA ILE A 74 -12.23 -23.19 8.60
C ILE A 74 -10.79 -23.21 8.10
N CYS A 75 -10.40 -22.31 7.19
CA CYS A 75 -9.08 -22.37 6.57
C CYS A 75 -7.93 -21.91 7.48
N LYS A 76 -8.22 -21.18 8.58
CA LYS A 76 -7.26 -20.56 9.52
C LYS A 76 -6.21 -19.61 8.90
N LYS A 77 -6.24 -19.39 7.58
CA LYS A 77 -5.29 -18.55 6.83
C LYS A 77 -5.85 -17.16 6.52
N ASN A 78 -7.02 -17.14 5.89
CA ASN A 78 -7.67 -15.92 5.44
C ASN A 78 -8.29 -15.16 6.62
N GLN A 79 -8.39 -13.84 6.50
CA GLN A 79 -9.09 -13.02 7.49
C GLN A 79 -10.59 -13.33 7.44
N ALA A 80 -11.24 -13.35 8.61
CA ALA A 80 -12.68 -13.50 8.68
C ALA A 80 -13.35 -12.15 8.43
N PHE A 81 -14.30 -12.10 7.49
CA PHE A 81 -15.15 -10.95 7.19
C PHE A 81 -16.62 -11.22 7.54
N TYR A 82 -17.02 -12.50 7.54
CA TYR A 82 -18.40 -12.93 7.72
C TYR A 82 -18.65 -13.50 9.11
N GLY A 83 -19.88 -13.32 9.59
CA GLY A 83 -20.36 -13.97 10.80
C GLY A 83 -21.74 -13.49 11.24
N LYS A 84 -22.02 -13.66 12.53
CA LYS A 84 -23.30 -13.29 13.15
C LYS A 84 -23.08 -12.60 14.47
N ASN A 85 -24.05 -11.79 14.91
CA ASN A 85 -24.04 -11.16 16.23
C ASN A 85 -22.73 -10.41 16.51
N LYS A 86 -22.22 -9.65 15.53
CA LYS A 86 -20.96 -8.90 15.60
C LYS A 86 -19.71 -9.75 15.89
N THR A 87 -19.77 -11.05 15.61
CA THR A 87 -18.69 -12.00 15.83
C THR A 87 -18.23 -12.57 14.49
N LEU A 88 -16.96 -12.34 14.15
CA LEU A 88 -16.33 -12.84 12.94
C LEU A 88 -16.02 -14.33 13.03
N ALA A 89 -16.34 -15.05 11.96
CA ALA A 89 -16.17 -16.50 11.86
C ALA A 89 -15.50 -16.93 10.55
N HIS A 90 -15.94 -16.44 9.39
CA HIS A 90 -15.54 -16.99 8.09
C HIS A 90 -15.00 -15.94 7.11
N CYS A 91 -14.16 -16.37 6.16
CA CYS A 91 -13.75 -15.56 5.01
C CYS A 91 -14.76 -15.70 3.87
N GLU A 92 -14.59 -14.93 2.80
CA GLU A 92 -15.47 -14.95 1.62
C GLU A 92 -15.77 -16.37 1.11
N GLU A 93 -14.73 -17.17 0.88
CA GLU A 93 -14.84 -18.54 0.36
C GLU A 93 -15.57 -19.52 1.30
N HIS A 94 -15.64 -19.19 2.59
CA HIS A 94 -16.13 -20.09 3.64
C HIS A 94 -17.36 -19.53 4.37
N LYS A 95 -17.97 -18.45 3.84
CA LYS A 95 -19.14 -17.84 4.45
C LYS A 95 -20.34 -18.77 4.37
N LEU A 96 -21.18 -18.75 5.39
CA LEU A 96 -22.45 -19.47 5.38
C LEU A 96 -23.57 -18.53 4.89
N ASP A 97 -24.62 -19.08 4.29
CA ASP A 97 -25.73 -18.30 3.71
C ASP A 97 -26.42 -17.34 4.69
N ASN A 98 -26.38 -17.66 5.98
CA ASN A 98 -26.99 -16.87 7.05
C ASN A 98 -26.01 -15.92 7.76
N GLU A 99 -24.78 -15.81 7.25
CA GLU A 99 -23.79 -14.86 7.74
C GLU A 99 -23.79 -13.60 6.89
N ILE A 100 -23.52 -12.48 7.55
CA ILE A 100 -23.38 -11.18 6.90
C ILE A 100 -21.93 -10.72 6.96
N ASN A 101 -21.53 -9.87 6.01
CA ASN A 101 -20.27 -9.17 6.10
C ASN A 101 -20.33 -8.18 7.28
N LEU A 102 -19.41 -8.32 8.24
CA LEU A 102 -19.34 -7.52 9.46
C LEU A 102 -18.21 -6.49 9.41
N VAL A 103 -17.50 -6.40 8.28
CA VAL A 103 -16.25 -5.65 8.12
C VAL A 103 -16.43 -4.53 7.11
N GLU A 104 -16.86 -4.89 5.90
CA GLU A 104 -17.08 -3.95 4.80
C GLU A 104 -18.43 -3.26 4.96
N LYS A 105 -18.51 -2.02 4.47
CA LYS A 105 -19.69 -1.17 4.54
C LYS A 105 -19.85 -0.37 3.25
N THR A 106 -21.08 0.01 2.94
CA THR A 106 -21.41 0.76 1.74
C THR A 106 -20.89 2.20 1.80
N CYS A 107 -20.01 2.56 0.87
CA CYS A 107 -19.42 3.89 0.74
C CYS A 107 -20.48 4.93 0.36
N LYS A 108 -20.50 6.07 1.06
CA LYS A 108 -21.45 7.16 0.78
C LYS A 108 -21.28 7.81 -0.59
N SER A 109 -20.06 7.81 -1.13
CA SER A 109 -19.73 8.49 -2.39
C SER A 109 -19.96 7.60 -3.62
N CYS A 110 -19.51 6.34 -3.58
CA CYS A 110 -19.60 5.45 -4.75
C CYS A 110 -20.65 4.32 -4.61
N GLY A 111 -21.24 4.12 -3.44
CA GLY A 111 -22.27 3.09 -3.21
C GLY A 111 -21.77 1.65 -3.20
N LEU A 112 -20.45 1.43 -3.21
CA LEU A 112 -19.83 0.11 -3.16
C LEU A 112 -19.38 -0.26 -1.75
N ASP A 113 -19.36 -1.56 -1.45
CA ASP A 113 -18.95 -2.08 -0.15
C ASP A 113 -17.42 -2.14 -0.03
N TYR A 114 -16.89 -1.44 0.98
CA TYR A 114 -15.46 -1.33 1.25
C TYR A 114 -15.20 -1.14 2.75
N LEU A 115 -13.93 -1.19 3.16
CA LEU A 115 -13.51 -0.58 4.41
C LEU A 115 -13.67 0.94 4.31
N LEU A 116 -14.42 1.53 5.26
CA LEU A 116 -14.71 2.96 5.26
C LEU A 116 -13.95 3.69 6.36
N ASP A 117 -13.65 4.95 6.08
CA ASP A 117 -13.01 5.85 7.01
C ASP A 117 -14.04 6.48 7.99
N ASP A 118 -13.60 7.33 8.92
CA ASP A 118 -14.54 8.04 9.83
C ASP A 118 -15.54 8.97 9.13
N LYS A 119 -15.42 9.21 7.81
CA LYS A 119 -16.35 10.00 6.99
C LYS A 119 -17.23 9.13 6.08
N GLU A 120 -17.20 7.81 6.28
CA GLU A 120 -17.95 6.82 5.49
C GLU A 120 -17.56 6.79 4.00
N LEU A 121 -16.30 7.09 3.72
CA LEU A 121 -15.69 7.05 2.38
C LEU A 121 -14.73 5.87 2.29
N CYS A 122 -14.75 5.15 1.15
CA CYS A 122 -13.80 4.07 0.87
C CYS A 122 -12.42 4.61 0.50
N GLU A 123 -11.42 3.73 0.44
CA GLU A 123 -10.05 4.09 0.07
C GLU A 123 -9.94 4.73 -1.32
N PHE A 124 -10.82 4.41 -2.25
CA PHE A 124 -10.85 5.03 -3.57
C PHE A 124 -11.46 6.45 -3.56
N CYS A 125 -12.42 6.68 -2.67
CA CYS A 125 -13.09 7.98 -2.53
C CYS A 125 -12.36 8.93 -1.56
N ASN A 126 -11.54 8.40 -0.65
CA ASN A 126 -10.68 9.19 0.24
C ASN A 126 -9.30 8.53 0.46
N PRO A 127 -8.45 8.47 -0.59
CA PRO A 127 -7.19 7.72 -0.55
C PRO A 127 -6.21 8.21 0.52
N LEU A 128 -6.20 9.52 0.79
CA LEU A 128 -5.27 10.15 1.75
C LEU A 128 -5.41 9.63 3.19
N LYS A 129 -6.54 9.01 3.54
CA LYS A 129 -6.82 8.53 4.90
C LYS A 129 -6.52 7.05 5.12
N PHE A 130 -6.37 6.29 4.04
CA PHE A 130 -6.05 4.86 4.09
C PHE A 130 -4.56 4.59 3.81
N THR A 131 -3.82 5.57 3.30
CA THR A 131 -2.36 5.51 3.18
C THR A 131 -1.68 5.41 4.55
N THR A 132 -1.37 4.20 5.00
CA THR A 132 -0.56 3.93 6.21
C THR A 132 0.63 2.99 5.97
N GLY A 133 1.06 2.80 4.71
CA GLY A 133 2.24 2.00 4.36
C GLY A 133 3.29 2.82 3.59
N ARG A 134 4.57 2.61 3.92
CA ARG A 134 5.69 2.98 3.03
C ARG A 134 5.45 2.26 1.68
N LEU A 135 5.54 2.98 0.55
CA LEU A 135 5.21 2.54 -0.82
C LEU A 135 3.71 2.38 -1.15
N ALA A 136 2.78 2.86 -0.31
CA ALA A 136 1.34 2.68 -0.58
C ALA A 136 0.88 3.32 -1.90
N LYS A 137 1.45 4.47 -2.28
CA LYS A 137 1.12 5.16 -3.54
C LYS A 137 1.68 4.40 -4.76
N GLN A 138 2.90 3.91 -4.65
CA GLN A 138 3.51 3.03 -5.65
C GLN A 138 2.68 1.76 -5.83
N ASN A 139 2.38 1.04 -4.74
CA ASN A 139 1.58 -0.18 -4.79
C ASN A 139 0.20 0.05 -5.43
N ALA A 140 -0.45 1.18 -5.13
CA ALA A 140 -1.73 1.51 -5.73
C ALA A 140 -1.65 1.71 -7.26
N LEU A 141 -0.56 2.30 -7.78
CA LEU A 141 -0.33 2.39 -9.22
C LEU A 141 -0.02 1.02 -9.81
N MET A 142 0.81 0.22 -9.14
CA MET A 142 1.19 -1.13 -9.60
C MET A 142 -0.01 -2.07 -9.69
N GLU A 143 -0.85 -2.12 -8.65
CA GLU A 143 -2.09 -2.91 -8.65
C GLU A 143 -3.07 -2.43 -9.74
N TYR A 144 -3.18 -1.12 -9.94
CA TYR A 144 -4.02 -0.56 -11.00
C TYR A 144 -3.58 -1.00 -12.40
N LEU A 145 -2.27 -1.10 -12.62
CA LEU A 145 -1.69 -1.59 -13.87
C LEU A 145 -1.89 -3.11 -14.03
N ASP A 146 -1.71 -3.89 -12.96
CA ASP A 146 -1.86 -5.35 -12.96
C ASP A 146 -3.29 -5.76 -13.34
N ILE A 147 -4.30 -5.10 -12.76
CA ILE A 147 -5.73 -5.34 -13.09
C ILE A 147 -6.03 -5.07 -14.57
N ARG A 148 -5.21 -4.25 -15.26
CA ARG A 148 -5.33 -3.94 -16.69
C ARG A 148 -4.44 -4.83 -17.57
N GLY A 149 -3.81 -5.86 -17.02
CA GLY A 149 -2.90 -6.76 -17.73
C GLY A 149 -1.54 -6.13 -18.05
N LEU A 150 -1.12 -5.13 -17.27
CA LEU A 150 0.16 -4.44 -17.42
C LEU A 150 1.13 -4.79 -16.28
N GLU A 151 1.27 -6.09 -16.00
CA GLU A 151 2.06 -6.62 -14.86
C GLU A 151 3.57 -6.32 -14.97
N GLY A 152 4.06 -6.02 -16.19
CA GLY A 152 5.48 -5.82 -16.47
C GLY A 152 6.29 -7.12 -16.44
N HIS A 153 7.52 -7.07 -16.94
CA HIS A 153 8.46 -8.20 -16.91
C HIS A 153 9.17 -8.31 -15.55
N SER A 154 9.33 -7.19 -14.86
CA SER A 154 9.92 -7.13 -13.51
C SER A 154 9.32 -5.98 -12.72
N THR A 155 9.06 -6.23 -11.43
CA THR A 155 8.65 -5.22 -10.42
C THR A 155 9.58 -5.39 -9.22
N ASP A 156 10.24 -4.31 -8.76
CA ASP A 156 11.13 -4.30 -7.59
C ASP A 156 12.22 -5.39 -7.56
N LYS A 157 12.84 -5.74 -8.69
CA LYS A 157 14.02 -6.62 -8.73
C LYS A 157 15.30 -5.83 -8.99
N ILE A 158 16.37 -6.21 -8.31
CA ILE A 158 17.70 -5.61 -8.51
C ILE A 158 18.23 -6.05 -9.88
N ILE A 159 18.69 -5.08 -10.68
CA ILE A 159 19.45 -5.37 -11.91
C ILE A 159 20.92 -5.58 -11.50
N ASN A 160 21.46 -6.78 -11.74
CA ASN A 160 22.86 -7.08 -11.44
C ASN A 160 23.77 -6.57 -12.56
N SER A 161 24.46 -5.46 -12.34
CA SER A 161 25.57 -5.04 -13.20
C SER A 161 26.59 -4.18 -12.45
N GLY A 162 27.63 -4.83 -11.93
CA GLY A 162 28.94 -4.21 -11.64
C GLY A 162 29.02 -3.24 -10.45
N GLU A 163 30.26 -3.00 -10.01
CA GLU A 163 30.67 -2.21 -8.85
C GLU A 163 29.88 -0.88 -8.73
N CYS A 164 28.98 -0.82 -7.75
CA CYS A 164 28.05 0.28 -7.38
C CYS A 164 26.54 0.13 -7.76
N GLY A 165 26.08 -1.00 -8.32
CA GLY A 165 24.66 -1.17 -8.70
C GLY A 165 23.77 -1.96 -7.71
N LYS A 166 23.04 -1.28 -6.80
CA LYS A 166 21.88 -1.85 -6.07
C LYS A 166 20.58 -1.19 -6.53
N GLU A 167 20.38 -1.11 -7.84
CA GLU A 167 19.29 -0.33 -8.41
C GLU A 167 18.05 -1.18 -8.66
N ARG A 168 16.90 -0.68 -8.16
CA ARG A 168 15.58 -1.30 -8.23
C ARG A 168 14.67 -0.31 -8.96
N PRO A 169 14.48 -0.45 -10.28
CA PRO A 169 13.40 0.24 -10.97
C PRO A 169 12.06 -0.33 -10.50
N ASP A 170 11.07 0.53 -10.31
CA ASP A 170 9.80 0.11 -9.71
C ASP A 170 9.05 -0.87 -10.62
N ARG A 171 8.98 -0.61 -11.93
CA ARG A 171 8.48 -1.56 -12.93
C ARG A 171 9.17 -1.46 -14.29
N ILE A 172 9.44 -2.61 -14.91
CA ILE A 172 10.09 -2.73 -16.21
C ILE A 172 9.20 -3.50 -17.17
N TYR A 173 9.05 -2.99 -18.39
CA TYR A 173 8.44 -3.70 -19.50
C TYR A 173 9.50 -3.92 -20.58
N ASP A 174 9.89 -5.17 -20.81
CA ASP A 174 10.82 -5.56 -21.85
C ASP A 174 10.03 -5.98 -23.09
N LEU A 175 10.01 -5.14 -24.13
CA LEU A 175 9.21 -5.38 -25.34
C LEU A 175 10.04 -5.94 -26.49
N SER A 176 11.23 -6.48 -26.22
CA SER A 176 12.23 -6.98 -27.18
C SER A 176 12.87 -5.94 -28.10
N ASP A 177 12.13 -4.92 -28.56
CA ASP A 177 12.62 -3.82 -29.39
C ASP A 177 12.87 -2.53 -28.60
N LYS A 178 12.30 -2.42 -27.39
CA LYS A 178 12.41 -1.29 -26.48
C LYS A 178 12.13 -1.71 -25.05
N ILE A 179 12.65 -0.93 -24.10
CA ILE A 179 12.37 -1.08 -22.68
C ILE A 179 11.58 0.12 -22.18
N ILE A 180 10.53 -0.11 -21.40
CA ILE A 180 9.85 0.92 -20.63
C ILE A 180 10.23 0.75 -19.16
N ILE A 181 10.64 1.82 -18.51
CA ILE A 181 10.91 1.86 -17.08
C ILE A 181 9.96 2.85 -16.43
N LEU A 182 9.13 2.38 -15.50
CA LEU A 182 8.24 3.20 -14.70
C LEU A 182 8.86 3.42 -13.33
N GLU A 183 8.97 4.69 -12.91
CA GLU A 183 9.44 5.10 -11.57
C GLU A 183 8.34 5.94 -10.91
N CYS A 184 7.96 5.55 -9.69
CA CYS A 184 7.00 6.26 -8.85
C CYS A 184 7.74 7.22 -7.91
N ASP A 185 7.93 8.46 -8.34
CA ASP A 185 8.72 9.47 -7.63
C ASP A 185 7.92 10.19 -6.54
N GLU A 186 7.77 9.56 -5.38
CA GLU A 186 7.24 10.24 -4.20
C GLU A 186 8.10 11.49 -3.87
N ASN A 187 7.42 12.58 -3.50
CA ASN A 187 8.00 13.90 -3.27
C ASN A 187 8.82 14.45 -4.45
N GLN A 188 8.54 14.00 -5.68
CA GLN A 188 9.27 14.38 -6.91
C GLN A 188 10.77 14.10 -6.83
N HIS A 189 11.19 13.16 -5.97
CA HIS A 189 12.60 12.79 -5.77
C HIS A 189 13.52 13.98 -5.42
N LYS A 190 12.98 15.02 -4.77
CA LYS A 190 13.66 16.28 -4.41
C LYS A 190 14.86 16.14 -3.46
N ASP A 191 15.04 14.96 -2.86
CA ASP A 191 16.08 14.68 -1.88
C ASP A 191 17.44 14.31 -2.51
N ARG A 192 17.56 14.28 -3.86
CA ARG A 192 18.81 13.96 -4.57
C ARG A 192 19.22 15.06 -5.56
N GLN A 193 20.53 15.25 -5.73
CA GLN A 193 21.08 16.21 -6.70
C GLN A 193 20.83 15.74 -8.14
N CYS A 194 20.22 16.57 -8.97
CA CYS A 194 19.76 16.28 -10.34
C CYS A 194 20.79 15.57 -11.26
N VAL A 195 22.08 15.89 -11.14
CA VAL A 195 23.15 15.34 -12.00
C VAL A 195 23.37 13.84 -11.78
N CYS A 196 23.20 13.33 -10.55
CA CYS A 196 23.41 11.90 -10.30
C CYS A 196 22.28 11.03 -10.85
N GLU A 197 21.07 11.56 -11.02
CA GLU A 197 19.92 10.82 -11.53
C GLU A 197 19.94 10.66 -13.06
N GLN A 198 20.48 11.62 -13.82
CA GLN A 198 20.67 11.45 -15.27
C GLN A 198 21.74 10.40 -15.56
N GLN A 199 22.88 10.48 -14.88
CA GLN A 199 23.93 9.47 -14.96
C GLN A 199 23.41 8.08 -14.58
N ARG A 200 22.52 8.01 -13.58
CA ARG A 200 21.86 6.78 -13.15
C ARG A 200 20.96 6.19 -14.25
N MET A 201 20.11 7.01 -14.88
CA MET A 201 19.28 6.56 -16.00
C MET A 201 20.12 6.05 -17.19
N ILE A 202 21.26 6.70 -17.46
CA ILE A 202 22.21 6.25 -18.50
C ILE A 202 22.82 4.90 -18.12
N ASN A 203 23.27 4.73 -16.88
CA ASN A 203 23.85 3.47 -16.41
C ASN A 203 22.85 2.32 -16.50
N ILE A 204 21.59 2.54 -16.08
CA ILE A 204 20.51 1.57 -16.26
C ILE A 204 20.31 1.28 -17.75
N SER A 205 20.21 2.31 -18.59
CA SER A 205 19.98 2.15 -20.03
C SER A 205 21.09 1.33 -20.71
N ASN A 206 22.34 1.57 -20.33
CA ASN A 206 23.50 0.85 -20.87
C ASN A 206 23.47 -0.65 -20.52
N SER A 207 22.84 -1.04 -19.41
CA SER A 207 22.68 -2.46 -19.04
C SER A 207 21.81 -3.25 -20.02
N PHE A 208 20.98 -2.58 -20.83
CA PHE A 208 20.11 -3.18 -21.84
C PHE A 208 20.76 -3.28 -23.24
N GLY A 209 22.08 -3.10 -23.34
CA GLY A 209 22.87 -3.50 -24.51
C GLY A 209 22.54 -2.76 -25.81
N GLY A 210 22.14 -1.48 -25.72
CA GLY A 210 21.81 -0.66 -26.89
C GLY A 210 20.33 -0.68 -27.30
N THR A 211 19.48 -1.40 -26.54
CA THR A 211 18.03 -1.32 -26.69
C THR A 211 17.53 0.05 -26.24
N PRO A 212 16.67 0.75 -27.00
CA PRO A 212 16.09 2.03 -26.59
C PRO A 212 15.31 1.91 -25.27
N VAL A 213 15.55 2.83 -24.33
CA VAL A 213 14.92 2.86 -23.01
C VAL A 213 14.12 4.13 -22.80
N TYR A 214 12.87 3.97 -22.37
CA TYR A 214 11.91 5.04 -22.14
C TYR A 214 11.51 5.06 -20.66
N PHE A 215 11.95 6.08 -19.94
CA PHE A 215 11.59 6.31 -18.54
C PHE A 215 10.28 7.10 -18.45
N ILE A 216 9.30 6.55 -17.74
CA ILE A 216 8.09 7.24 -17.30
C ILE A 216 8.28 7.53 -15.82
N ARG A 217 8.58 8.79 -15.48
CA ARG A 217 8.72 9.24 -14.09
C ARG A 217 7.42 9.88 -13.66
N TRP A 218 6.71 9.24 -12.74
CA TRP A 218 5.35 9.59 -12.38
C TRP A 218 5.26 10.01 -10.90
N ASN A 219 4.75 11.21 -10.66
CA ASN A 219 4.62 11.75 -9.31
C ASN A 219 3.20 11.49 -8.74
N PRO A 220 3.06 10.72 -7.63
CA PRO A 220 1.77 10.52 -6.97
C PRO A 220 1.35 11.71 -6.08
N ASP A 221 2.30 12.57 -5.69
CA ASP A 221 2.06 13.63 -4.73
C ASP A 221 1.43 14.87 -5.34
N LYS A 222 1.12 15.84 -4.47
CA LYS A 222 0.75 17.19 -4.92
C LYS A 222 1.97 17.87 -5.56
N TYR A 223 1.73 18.73 -6.53
CA TYR A 223 2.76 19.44 -7.27
C TYR A 223 2.33 20.89 -7.52
N LYS A 224 3.29 21.78 -7.73
CA LYS A 224 3.05 23.20 -7.97
C LYS A 224 2.70 23.41 -9.44
N SER A 225 1.41 23.44 -9.78
CA SER A 225 0.94 23.78 -11.12
C SER A 225 -0.36 24.59 -11.05
N LEU A 226 -0.73 25.21 -12.17
CA LEU A 226 -2.04 25.85 -12.37
C LEU A 226 -3.19 24.84 -12.23
N ILE A 227 -2.95 23.57 -12.55
CA ILE A 227 -3.96 22.50 -12.53
C ILE A 227 -3.44 21.32 -11.71
N GLN A 228 -4.21 20.92 -10.71
CA GLN A 228 -3.98 19.70 -9.95
C GLN A 228 -4.84 18.56 -10.52
N VAL A 229 -4.21 17.55 -11.13
CA VAL A 229 -4.92 16.41 -11.73
C VAL A 229 -5.24 15.35 -10.64
N PRO A 230 -6.50 14.89 -10.54
CA PRO A 230 -6.90 13.81 -9.63
C PRO A 230 -6.10 12.51 -9.81
N ILE A 231 -5.75 11.84 -8.72
CA ILE A 231 -4.87 10.65 -8.71
C ILE A 231 -5.37 9.51 -9.63
N ASN A 232 -6.68 9.26 -9.68
CA ASN A 232 -7.28 8.25 -10.55
C ASN A 232 -7.10 8.56 -12.04
N ILE A 233 -7.19 9.84 -12.41
CA ILE A 233 -6.91 10.29 -13.79
C ILE A 233 -5.42 10.11 -14.09
N ARG A 234 -4.55 10.41 -13.12
CA ARG A 234 -3.10 10.20 -13.26
C ARG A 234 -2.73 8.72 -13.45
N HIS A 235 -3.36 7.80 -12.71
CA HIS A 235 -3.18 6.36 -12.92
C HIS A 235 -3.62 5.94 -14.33
N LYS A 236 -4.80 6.42 -14.77
CA LYS A 236 -5.32 6.14 -16.10
C LYS A 236 -4.37 6.61 -17.19
N VAL A 237 -3.91 7.86 -17.14
CA VAL A 237 -2.98 8.42 -18.13
C VAL A 237 -1.67 7.63 -18.17
N CYS A 238 -1.12 7.24 -17.01
CA CYS A 238 0.08 6.40 -16.97
C CYS A 238 -0.15 5.05 -17.67
N ALA A 239 -1.27 4.39 -17.39
CA ALA A 239 -1.62 3.13 -18.05
C ALA A 239 -1.85 3.29 -19.55
N ASP A 240 -2.54 4.35 -19.97
CA ASP A 240 -2.83 4.65 -21.37
C ASP A 240 -1.52 4.89 -22.15
N ILE A 241 -0.57 5.65 -21.60
CA ILE A 241 0.76 5.86 -22.21
C ILE A 241 1.50 4.52 -22.39
N ILE A 242 1.57 3.69 -21.34
CA ILE A 242 2.24 2.39 -21.41
C ILE A 242 1.57 1.51 -22.48
N LEU A 243 0.25 1.46 -22.49
CA LEU A 243 -0.52 0.67 -23.45
C LEU A 243 -0.33 1.17 -24.88
N ASP A 244 -0.28 2.48 -25.08
CA ASP A 244 -0.06 3.10 -26.38
C ASP A 244 1.37 2.87 -26.89
N ILE A 245 2.37 2.82 -26.00
CA ILE A 245 3.73 2.40 -26.35
C ILE A 245 3.75 0.93 -26.77
N ILE A 246 3.15 0.05 -25.97
CA ILE A 246 3.10 -1.40 -26.23
C ILE A 246 2.43 -1.67 -27.58
N ASN A 247 1.32 -0.98 -27.86
CA ASN A 247 0.55 -1.15 -29.10
C ASN A 247 1.03 -0.25 -30.25
N ALA A 248 2.17 0.43 -30.10
CA ALA A 248 2.76 1.32 -31.09
C ALA A 248 1.78 2.41 -31.63
N ARG A 249 0.92 2.95 -30.76
CA ARG A 249 -0.05 4.02 -31.11
C ARG A 249 0.53 5.42 -31.02
N ILE A 250 1.71 5.57 -30.42
CA ILE A 250 2.44 6.84 -30.35
C ILE A 250 3.82 6.73 -31.01
N GLN A 251 4.27 7.85 -31.56
CA GLN A 251 5.63 7.96 -32.09
C GLN A 251 6.60 8.34 -30.96
N LEU A 252 7.57 7.47 -30.70
CA LEU A 252 8.58 7.69 -29.68
C LEU A 252 9.83 8.39 -30.24
N PRO A 253 10.58 9.14 -29.40
CA PRO A 253 11.85 9.74 -29.80
C PRO A 253 12.86 8.67 -30.22
N LYS A 254 13.71 8.99 -31.21
CA LYS A 254 14.77 8.08 -31.70
C LYS A 254 16.03 8.04 -30.80
N ASN A 255 15.96 8.58 -29.59
CA ASN A 255 17.10 8.60 -28.67
C ASN A 255 17.26 7.24 -27.98
N LEU A 256 18.49 6.86 -27.65
CA LEU A 256 18.76 5.63 -26.91
C LEU A 256 18.11 5.64 -25.52
N THR A 257 18.07 6.81 -24.87
CA THR A 257 17.44 7.00 -23.57
C THR A 257 16.59 8.26 -23.59
N SER A 258 15.30 8.11 -23.29
CA SER A 258 14.35 9.22 -23.19
C SER A 258 13.60 9.14 -21.87
N VAL A 259 13.18 10.29 -21.34
CA VAL A 259 12.40 10.39 -20.11
C VAL A 259 11.23 11.34 -20.29
N ILE A 260 10.10 10.99 -19.68
CA ILE A 260 8.96 11.89 -19.51
C ILE A 260 8.65 12.04 -18.02
N TYR A 261 8.34 13.27 -17.61
CA TYR A 261 7.99 13.61 -16.23
C TYR A 261 6.51 13.96 -16.13
N LEU A 262 5.75 13.13 -15.43
CA LEU A 262 4.31 13.28 -15.29
C LEU A 262 3.96 13.83 -13.90
N TYR A 263 3.23 14.94 -13.88
CA TYR A 263 2.70 15.57 -12.67
C TYR A 263 3.76 16.13 -11.70
N PHE A 264 4.86 16.67 -12.24
CA PHE A 264 5.90 17.38 -11.48
C PHE A 264 5.56 18.87 -11.32
N ASP A 265 6.35 19.62 -10.54
CA ASP A 265 6.21 21.08 -10.47
C ASP A 265 6.27 21.69 -11.89
N ASN A 266 5.35 22.62 -12.17
CA ASN A 266 5.08 23.25 -13.46
C ASN A 266 4.46 22.36 -14.55
N PHE A 267 3.97 21.16 -14.21
CA PHE A 267 3.32 20.27 -15.18
C PHE A 267 2.14 20.94 -15.90
N ASN A 268 2.12 20.81 -17.22
CA ASN A 268 1.04 21.16 -18.14
C ASN A 268 0.55 19.90 -18.90
N GLN A 269 -0.66 19.94 -19.45
CA GLN A 269 -1.25 18.83 -20.20
C GLN A 269 -0.40 18.42 -21.42
N ASP A 270 0.24 19.40 -22.07
CA ASP A 270 1.12 19.15 -23.23
C ASP A 270 2.36 18.31 -22.86
N ASP A 271 2.77 18.33 -21.58
CA ASP A 271 3.92 17.57 -21.09
C ASP A 271 3.72 16.06 -21.18
N ILE A 272 2.49 15.58 -21.32
CA ILE A 272 2.14 14.15 -21.52
C ILE A 272 2.80 13.57 -22.78
N THR A 273 3.22 14.42 -23.72
CA THR A 273 3.91 14.00 -24.94
C THR A 273 5.35 14.52 -25.02
N ASN A 274 5.80 15.28 -24.01
CA ASN A 274 7.08 15.97 -24.00
C ASN A 274 8.20 15.05 -23.47
N TRP A 275 8.71 14.20 -24.35
CA TRP A 275 9.85 13.36 -24.04
C TRP A 275 11.17 14.13 -24.12
N LEU A 276 11.92 14.09 -23.04
CA LEU A 276 13.25 14.68 -22.93
C LEU A 276 14.32 13.64 -23.24
N LYS A 277 15.38 14.06 -23.94
CA LYS A 277 16.59 13.25 -24.12
C LYS A 277 17.37 13.23 -22.82
N VAL A 278 17.76 12.04 -22.35
CA VAL A 278 18.75 11.92 -21.27
C VAL A 278 20.14 12.02 -21.90
N GLN A 279 20.98 12.92 -21.39
CA GLN A 279 22.33 13.21 -21.89
C GLN A 279 23.38 12.91 -20.82
#